data_AF-A0A6I1Z7L3-F1
#
_entry.id   AF-A0A6I1Z7L3-F1
#
_cell.length_a   1.000
_cell.length_b   1.000
_cell.length_c   1.000
_cell.angle_alpha   90.00
_cell.angle_beta   90.00
_cell.angle_gamma   90.00
#
_symmetry.space_group_name_H-M   'P 1'
#
loop_
_entity.id
_entity.type
_entity.pdbx_description
1 polymer ?
#
loop_
_entity_poly.entity_id
_entity_poly.type
_entity_poly.pdbx_seq_one_letter_code
_entity_poly.pdbx_strand_id
1 'polypeptide(L)'
;MMFPILSEAVRGIKITMGSPYFNRITAPMGLLLLLMVGIGPLLAWRRTSPGTLKRNFTLPVAAAVVAAAGSMLLGLRQIYPLLTLGLVAFVLAGIIIEAVRGIRARRRISGESTLTAFRNMVDRNRSRYGGAIVHLGVLFMFVGFTGKAFTAEQELALKPGENIYLKGYVFTLDRYYEVERPNYRAWIADLSVSRNDRPVTVLRPERRIYIEQDNQIQSEVAIHSRPLQDLYAIVGGIGTENDSVALKIMINPLVQMVWLGSIIVVIGTLVAIWPSRTDQRLKERLA
;
A
#
# COMPACT_ATOMS: atom_id res chain seq x y z
N MET A 1 -6.32 16.28 -10.41
CA MET A 1 -7.74 16.58 -10.15
C MET A 1 -8.28 17.79 -10.92
N MET A 2 -7.45 18.63 -11.57
CA MET A 2 -7.93 19.81 -12.32
C MET A 2 -8.42 19.54 -13.75
N PHE A 3 -8.05 18.41 -14.36
CA PHE A 3 -8.41 18.11 -15.76
C PHE A 3 -9.93 18.01 -16.01
N PRO A 4 -10.74 17.37 -15.14
CA PRO A 4 -12.19 17.36 -15.32
C PRO A 4 -12.81 18.75 -15.25
N ILE A 5 -12.34 19.61 -14.33
CA ILE A 5 -12.82 20.98 -14.15
C ILE A 5 -12.43 21.86 -15.35
N LEU A 6 -11.21 21.71 -15.87
CA LEU A 6 -10.75 22.42 -17.07
C LEU A 6 -11.45 21.92 -18.34
N SER A 7 -11.72 20.62 -18.45
CA SER A 7 -12.49 20.04 -19.56
C SER A 7 -13.96 20.50 -19.51
N GLU A 8 -14.55 20.59 -18.33
CA GLU A 8 -15.90 21.12 -18.13
C GLU A 8 -15.96 22.61 -18.49
N ALA A 9 -14.98 23.41 -18.06
CA ALA A 9 -14.91 24.84 -18.37
C ALA A 9 -14.67 25.15 -19.85
N VAL A 10 -13.90 24.32 -20.57
CA VAL A 10 -13.52 24.60 -21.97
C VAL A 10 -14.41 23.86 -22.98
N ARG A 11 -14.91 22.67 -22.64
CA ARG A 11 -15.64 21.79 -23.58
C ARG A 11 -17.06 21.46 -23.14
N GLY A 12 -17.49 21.85 -21.94
CA GLY A 12 -18.84 21.54 -21.43
C GLY A 12 -19.09 20.04 -21.16
N ILE A 13 -18.03 19.21 -21.20
CA ILE A 13 -18.14 17.75 -21.03
C ILE A 13 -17.40 17.35 -19.76
N LYS A 14 -18.15 16.77 -18.81
CA LYS A 14 -17.64 16.24 -17.56
C LYS A 14 -16.99 14.87 -17.82
N ILE A 15 -15.69 14.86 -18.10
CA ILE A 15 -14.94 13.62 -18.32
C ILE A 15 -14.58 13.03 -16.94
N THR A 16 -15.36 12.06 -16.48
CA THR A 16 -15.00 11.24 -15.32
C THR A 16 -13.92 10.23 -15.75
N MET A 17 -12.68 10.52 -15.41
CA MET A 17 -11.56 9.61 -15.69
C MET A 17 -11.72 8.36 -14.83
N GLY A 18 -12.15 7.24 -15.45
CA GLY A 18 -12.26 5.96 -14.77
C GLY A 18 -10.90 5.43 -14.27
N SER A 19 -10.94 4.44 -13.38
CA SER A 19 -9.75 3.79 -12.79
C SER A 19 -8.67 3.38 -13.82
N PRO A 20 -9.01 2.87 -15.04
CA PRO A 20 -7.98 2.51 -16.03
C PRO A 20 -7.11 3.68 -16.50
N TYR A 21 -7.70 4.86 -16.71
CA TYR A 21 -6.93 6.04 -17.14
C TYR A 21 -6.01 6.54 -16.02
N PHE A 22 -6.52 6.62 -14.80
CA PHE A 22 -5.73 7.00 -13.63
C PHE A 22 -4.54 6.06 -13.43
N ASN A 23 -4.77 4.75 -13.50
CA ASN A 23 -3.70 3.75 -13.33
C ASN A 23 -2.63 3.85 -14.43
N ARG A 24 -3.02 4.14 -15.68
CA ARG A 24 -2.07 4.31 -16.80
C ARG A 24 -1.10 5.47 -16.58
N ILE A 25 -1.50 6.51 -15.87
CA ILE A 25 -0.64 7.66 -15.56
C ILE A 25 0.13 7.44 -14.25
N THR A 26 -0.58 7.05 -13.19
CA THR A 26 0.00 6.94 -11.85
C THR A 26 0.98 5.79 -11.73
N ALA A 27 0.75 4.65 -12.40
CA ALA A 27 1.64 3.50 -12.26
C ALA A 27 3.06 3.76 -12.81
N PRO A 28 3.26 4.30 -14.03
CA PRO A 28 4.59 4.69 -14.50
C PRO A 28 5.28 5.72 -13.61
N MET A 29 4.54 6.72 -13.12
CA MET A 29 5.08 7.72 -12.19
C MET A 29 5.54 7.09 -10.87
N GLY A 30 4.74 6.17 -10.32
CA GLY A 30 5.09 5.41 -9.13
C GLY A 30 6.36 4.57 -9.32
N LEU A 31 6.48 3.87 -10.46
CA LEU A 31 7.69 3.10 -10.80
C LEU A 31 8.92 3.99 -10.94
N LEU A 32 8.78 5.16 -11.56
CA LEU A 32 9.86 6.14 -11.68
C LEU A 32 10.33 6.63 -10.30
N LEU A 33 9.38 6.99 -9.42
CA LEU A 33 9.68 7.40 -8.05
C LEU A 33 10.40 6.28 -7.28
N LEU A 34 9.91 5.04 -7.38
CA LEU A 34 10.52 3.88 -6.74
C LEU A 34 11.95 3.61 -7.26
N LEU A 35 12.18 3.79 -8.55
CA LEU A 35 13.51 3.70 -9.13
C LEU A 35 14.45 4.79 -8.58
N MET A 36 13.98 6.03 -8.47
CA MET A 36 14.76 7.14 -7.90
C MET A 36 15.13 6.91 -6.43
N VAL A 37 14.21 6.37 -5.64
CA VAL A 37 14.43 5.94 -4.25
C VAL A 37 15.61 4.96 -4.15
N GLY A 38 15.78 4.05 -5.13
CA GLY A 38 16.89 3.10 -5.14
C GLY A 38 18.20 3.65 -5.67
N ILE A 39 18.14 4.51 -6.69
CA ILE A 39 19.34 5.09 -7.32
C ILE A 39 20.06 6.06 -6.37
N GLY A 40 19.31 6.90 -5.66
CA GLY A 40 19.86 7.97 -4.80
C GLY A 40 20.93 7.48 -3.83
N PRO A 41 20.66 6.47 -2.97
CA PRO A 41 21.64 5.96 -2.02
C PRO A 41 22.89 5.30 -2.65
N LEU A 42 22.76 4.78 -3.88
CA LEU A 42 23.85 4.06 -4.55
C LEU A 42 24.80 4.98 -5.33
N LEU A 43 24.38 6.21 -5.63
CA LEU A 43 25.18 7.23 -6.32
C LEU A 43 25.84 8.18 -5.32
N ALA A 44 27.18 8.17 -5.26
CA ALA A 44 27.92 9.25 -4.62
C ALA A 44 27.92 10.46 -5.58
N TRP A 45 27.06 11.44 -5.32
CA TRP A 45 26.70 12.58 -6.19
C TRP A 45 27.88 13.44 -6.72
N ARG A 46 29.14 13.22 -6.30
CA ARG A 46 30.27 14.07 -6.71
C ARG A 46 31.36 13.43 -7.57
N ARG A 47 31.69 12.13 -7.42
CA ARG A 47 32.70 11.43 -8.25
C ARG A 47 32.51 9.92 -8.17
N THR A 48 31.75 9.33 -9.09
CA THR A 48 31.64 7.87 -9.20
C THR A 48 32.34 7.42 -10.48
N SER A 49 33.41 6.62 -10.37
CA SER A 49 34.03 6.00 -11.54
C SER A 49 33.10 4.92 -12.13
N PRO A 50 33.14 4.66 -13.45
CA PRO A 50 32.30 3.63 -14.08
C PRO A 50 32.44 2.24 -13.42
N GLY A 51 33.66 1.89 -12.96
CA GLY A 51 33.91 0.64 -12.23
C GLY A 51 33.22 0.57 -10.86
N THR A 52 33.19 1.69 -10.14
CA THR A 52 32.49 1.79 -8.83
C THR A 52 30.98 1.71 -9.04
N LEU A 53 30.48 2.32 -10.11
CA LEU A 53 29.06 2.27 -10.48
C LEU A 53 28.63 0.82 -10.77
N LYS A 54 29.36 0.11 -11.63
CA LYS A 54 29.08 -1.31 -11.93
C LYS A 54 29.10 -2.15 -10.64
N ARG A 55 30.10 -1.96 -9.77
CA ARG A 55 30.19 -2.71 -8.51
C ARG A 55 29.02 -2.43 -7.55
N ASN A 56 28.50 -1.22 -7.53
CA ASN A 56 27.39 -0.85 -6.64
C ASN A 56 26.02 -1.30 -7.16
N PHE A 57 25.84 -1.37 -8.49
CA PHE A 57 24.56 -1.71 -9.10
C PHE A 57 24.40 -3.20 -9.46
N THR A 58 25.50 -3.95 -9.64
CA THR A 58 25.44 -5.37 -10.04
C THR A 58 24.57 -6.23 -9.14
N LEU A 59 24.81 -6.21 -7.82
CA LEU A 59 24.02 -7.01 -6.88
C LEU A 59 22.56 -6.54 -6.77
N PRO A 60 22.25 -5.24 -6.63
CA PRO A 60 20.87 -4.76 -6.67
C PRO A 60 20.11 -5.12 -7.95
N VAL A 61 20.74 -4.96 -9.12
CA VAL A 61 20.11 -5.30 -10.41
C VAL A 61 19.88 -6.81 -10.52
N ALA A 62 20.83 -7.63 -10.09
CA ALA A 62 20.63 -9.07 -10.03
C ALA A 62 19.46 -9.46 -9.13
N ALA A 63 19.34 -8.84 -7.94
CA ALA A 63 18.20 -9.05 -7.05
C ALA A 63 16.87 -8.66 -7.70
N ALA A 64 16.85 -7.56 -8.47
CA ALA A 64 15.67 -7.12 -9.22
C ALA A 64 15.21 -8.16 -10.26
N VAL A 65 16.16 -8.67 -11.05
CA VAL A 65 15.90 -9.68 -12.10
C VAL A 65 15.42 -10.98 -11.46
N VAL A 66 16.07 -11.44 -10.39
CA VAL A 66 15.69 -12.67 -9.68
C VAL A 66 14.29 -12.53 -9.08
N ALA A 67 13.97 -11.40 -8.45
CA ALA A 67 12.64 -11.18 -7.89
C ALA A 67 11.54 -11.12 -8.96
N ALA A 68 11.81 -10.45 -10.10
CA ALA A 68 10.87 -10.41 -11.21
C ALA A 68 10.67 -11.80 -11.84
N ALA A 69 11.76 -12.53 -12.13
CA ALA A 69 11.70 -13.88 -12.68
C ALA A 69 11.01 -14.86 -11.73
N GLY A 70 11.34 -14.81 -10.43
CA GLY A 70 10.68 -15.62 -9.41
C GLY A 70 9.17 -15.33 -9.31
N SER A 71 8.78 -14.06 -9.38
CA SER A 71 7.37 -13.66 -9.40
C SER A 71 6.64 -14.19 -10.64
N MET A 72 7.29 -14.19 -11.82
CA MET A 72 6.74 -14.79 -13.03
C MET A 72 6.53 -16.30 -12.91
N LEU A 73 7.47 -17.01 -12.28
CA LEU A 73 7.36 -18.45 -12.02
C LEU A 73 6.22 -18.78 -11.05
N LEU A 74 5.92 -17.88 -10.10
CA LEU A 74 4.77 -17.97 -9.20
C LEU A 74 3.43 -17.59 -9.86
N GLY A 75 3.42 -17.35 -11.18
CA GLY A 75 2.21 -17.10 -11.96
C GLY A 75 1.81 -15.63 -12.10
N LEU A 76 2.61 -14.68 -11.59
CA LEU A 76 2.36 -13.26 -11.80
C LEU A 76 2.73 -12.86 -13.23
N ARG A 77 1.73 -12.46 -14.02
CA ARG A 77 1.93 -12.10 -15.44
C ARG A 77 1.77 -10.60 -15.73
N GLN A 78 1.25 -9.82 -14.77
CA GLN A 78 0.98 -8.41 -14.97
C GLN A 78 2.28 -7.59 -14.89
N ILE A 79 2.52 -6.75 -15.90
CA ILE A 79 3.78 -6.00 -16.04
C ILE A 79 4.05 -5.04 -14.87
N TYR A 80 3.04 -4.29 -14.40
CA TYR A 80 3.25 -3.29 -13.34
C TYR A 80 3.63 -3.94 -12.01
N PRO A 81 2.90 -4.94 -11.47
CA PRO A 81 3.34 -5.68 -10.30
C PRO A 81 4.73 -6.31 -10.43
N LEU A 82 5.07 -6.89 -11.59
CA LEU A 82 6.39 -7.49 -11.83
C LEU A 82 7.51 -6.45 -11.72
N LEU A 83 7.36 -5.30 -12.39
CA LEU A 83 8.32 -4.21 -12.31
C LEU A 83 8.42 -3.65 -10.88
N THR A 84 7.28 -3.49 -10.20
CA THR A 84 7.25 -3.02 -8.81
C THR A 84 8.03 -3.96 -7.88
N LEU A 85 7.78 -5.27 -7.94
CA LEU A 85 8.48 -6.25 -7.09
C LEU A 85 9.98 -6.33 -7.41
N GLY A 86 10.36 -6.25 -8.69
CA GLY A 86 11.75 -6.16 -9.11
C GLY A 86 12.44 -4.91 -8.55
N LEU A 87 11.81 -3.74 -8.68
CA LEU A 87 12.35 -2.49 -8.13
C LEU A 87 12.38 -2.48 -6.60
N VAL A 88 11.39 -3.07 -5.92
CA VAL A 88 11.43 -3.25 -4.46
C VAL A 88 12.65 -4.07 -4.05
N ALA A 89 12.93 -5.18 -4.75
CA ALA A 89 14.11 -6.00 -4.48
C ALA A 89 15.42 -5.25 -4.77
N PHE A 90 15.46 -4.45 -5.84
CA PHE A 90 16.59 -3.57 -6.16
C PHE A 90 16.90 -2.60 -5.01
N VAL A 91 15.89 -1.85 -4.55
CA VAL A 91 16.05 -0.85 -3.50
C VAL A 91 16.42 -1.53 -2.17
N LEU A 92 15.74 -2.62 -1.82
CA LEU A 92 15.98 -3.37 -0.59
C LEU A 92 17.42 -3.91 -0.56
N ALA A 93 17.90 -4.49 -1.66
CA ALA A 93 19.28 -4.94 -1.78
C ALA A 93 20.26 -3.78 -1.59
N GLY A 94 19.99 -2.61 -2.17
CA GLY A 94 20.80 -1.40 -1.97
C GLY A 94 20.87 -0.98 -0.49
N ILE A 95 19.73 -0.91 0.21
CA ILE A 95 19.65 -0.58 1.64
C ILE A 95 20.46 -1.59 2.48
N ILE A 96 20.31 -2.90 2.21
CA ILE A 96 21.03 -3.96 2.92
C ILE A 96 22.54 -3.85 2.69
N ILE A 97 22.96 -3.64 1.44
CA ILE A 97 24.39 -3.51 1.08
C ILE A 97 25.02 -2.32 1.82
N GLU A 98 24.35 -1.17 1.84
CA GLU A 98 24.84 0.02 2.55
C GLU A 98 24.90 -0.20 4.06
N ALA A 99 23.89 -0.82 4.66
CA ALA A 99 23.89 -1.17 6.08
C ALA A 99 25.04 -2.13 6.43
N VAL A 100 25.23 -3.19 5.64
CA VAL A 100 26.31 -4.17 5.85
C VAL A 100 27.69 -3.53 5.68
N ARG A 101 27.89 -2.67 4.68
CA ARG A 101 29.14 -1.92 4.48
C ARG A 101 29.43 -1.02 5.67
N GLY A 102 28.43 -0.29 6.17
CA GLY A 102 28.56 0.58 7.34
C GLY A 102 28.96 -0.19 8.61
N ILE A 103 28.29 -1.31 8.88
CA ILE A 103 28.60 -2.18 10.02
C ILE A 103 30.02 -2.75 9.89
N ARG A 104 30.38 -3.32 8.73
CA ARG A 104 31.71 -3.93 8.51
C ARG A 104 32.85 -2.92 8.66
N ALA A 105 32.68 -1.70 8.14
CA ALA A 105 33.67 -0.64 8.30
C ALA A 105 33.91 -0.30 9.78
N ARG A 106 32.84 -0.20 10.57
CA ARG A 106 32.93 0.06 12.02
C ARG A 106 33.61 -1.08 12.79
N ARG A 107 33.26 -2.33 12.50
CA ARG A 107 33.91 -3.47 13.15
C ARG A 107 35.41 -3.50 12.89
N ARG A 108 35.85 -3.17 11.67
CA ARG A 108 37.28 -3.12 11.31
C ARG A 108 38.03 -1.97 11.99
N ILE A 109 37.42 -0.79 12.13
CA ILE A 109 38.09 0.39 12.68
C ILE A 109 38.05 0.42 14.21
N SER A 110 36.93 0.00 14.82
CA SER A 110 36.67 0.21 16.25
C SER A 110 36.57 -1.08 17.07
N GLY A 111 36.69 -2.26 16.45
CA GLY A 111 36.59 -3.55 17.15
C GLY A 111 35.22 -3.86 17.76
N GLU A 112 34.18 -3.09 17.41
CA GLU A 112 32.85 -3.17 18.03
C GLU A 112 32.13 -4.52 17.71
N SER A 113 31.30 -4.98 18.65
CA SER A 113 30.35 -6.09 18.40
C SER A 113 29.34 -5.69 17.29
N THR A 114 28.71 -6.65 16.60
CA THR A 114 27.79 -6.35 15.48
C THR A 114 26.64 -5.44 15.92
N LEU A 115 26.08 -5.72 17.09
CA LEU A 115 24.94 -4.99 17.63
C LEU A 115 25.35 -3.57 18.05
N THR A 116 26.50 -3.43 18.71
CA THR A 116 27.05 -2.11 19.08
C THR A 116 27.38 -1.28 17.84
N ALA A 117 27.99 -1.90 16.82
CA ALA A 117 28.30 -1.25 15.55
C ALA A 117 27.03 -0.76 14.83
N PHE A 118 25.96 -1.56 14.81
CA PHE A 118 24.67 -1.17 14.23
C PHE A 118 24.03 0.01 15.00
N ARG A 119 23.94 -0.08 16.33
CA ARG A 119 23.37 1.01 17.14
C ARG A 119 24.17 2.31 16.99
N ASN A 120 25.50 2.24 17.13
CA ASN A 120 26.38 3.40 17.00
C ASN A 120 26.40 3.97 15.57
N MET A 121 26.11 3.14 14.56
CA MET A 121 25.95 3.57 13.18
C MET A 121 24.69 4.45 13.03
N VAL A 122 23.55 4.00 13.56
CA VAL A 122 22.29 4.76 13.54
C VAL A 122 22.39 6.03 14.39
N ASP A 123 22.90 5.94 15.63
CA ASP A 123 22.93 7.07 16.58
C ASP A 123 23.82 8.24 16.14
N ARG A 124 24.90 7.98 15.40
CA ARG A 124 25.82 9.05 14.92
C ARG A 124 25.33 9.75 13.68
N ASN A 125 24.49 9.10 12.87
CA ASN A 125 24.02 9.64 11.59
C ASN A 125 22.52 9.37 11.41
N ARG A 126 21.74 9.86 12.38
CA ARG A 126 20.30 9.60 12.48
C ARG A 126 19.53 10.06 11.25
N SER A 127 19.91 11.20 10.65
CA SER A 127 19.34 11.67 9.39
C SER A 127 19.49 10.63 8.25
N ARG A 128 20.71 10.09 8.04
CA ARG A 128 20.96 9.10 6.99
C ARG A 128 20.19 7.80 7.20
N TYR A 129 20.23 7.24 8.41
CA TYR A 129 19.59 5.95 8.69
C TYR A 129 18.09 6.06 8.92
N GLY A 130 17.59 7.19 9.43
CA GLY A 130 16.17 7.53 9.45
C GLY A 130 15.61 7.62 8.03
N GLY A 131 16.33 8.25 7.11
CA GLY A 131 16.02 8.24 5.68
C GLY A 131 15.92 6.81 5.11
N ALA A 132 16.87 5.92 5.45
CA ALA A 132 16.80 4.51 5.02
C ALA A 132 15.58 3.76 5.58
N ILE A 133 15.16 4.05 6.82
CA ILE A 133 13.93 3.50 7.41
C ILE A 133 12.70 4.02 6.65
N VAL A 134 12.66 5.30 6.30
CA VAL A 134 11.58 5.86 5.46
C VAL A 134 11.51 5.14 4.11
N HIS A 135 12.66 4.93 3.45
CA HIS A 135 12.71 4.22 2.17
C HIS A 135 12.17 2.79 2.33
N LEU A 136 12.52 2.09 3.40
CA LEU A 136 11.96 0.77 3.72
C LEU A 136 10.44 0.82 3.89
N GLY A 137 9.90 1.82 4.59
CA GLY A 137 8.46 2.01 4.72
C GLY A 137 7.75 2.23 3.38
N VAL A 138 8.36 3.00 2.48
CA VAL A 138 7.89 3.17 1.09
C VAL A 138 7.88 1.83 0.34
N LEU A 139 8.88 0.96 0.53
CA LEU A 139 8.89 -0.37 -0.08
C LEU A 139 7.68 -1.22 0.35
N PHE A 140 7.33 -1.20 1.63
CA PHE A 140 6.14 -1.89 2.14
C PHE A 140 4.86 -1.37 1.47
N MET A 141 4.72 -0.05 1.27
CA MET A 141 3.58 0.51 0.54
C MET A 141 3.52 0.02 -0.90
N PHE A 142 4.64 0.03 -1.62
CA PHE A 142 4.68 -0.45 -3.00
C PHE A 142 4.35 -1.94 -3.12
N VAL A 143 4.82 -2.78 -2.18
CA VAL A 143 4.38 -4.17 -2.08
C VAL A 143 2.87 -4.24 -1.86
N GLY A 144 2.32 -3.43 -0.96
CA GLY A 144 0.87 -3.32 -0.74
C GLY A 144 0.08 -3.00 -2.01
N PHE A 145 0.55 -2.05 -2.82
CA PHE A 145 -0.09 -1.67 -4.08
C PHE A 145 -0.12 -2.81 -5.12
N THR A 146 0.86 -3.71 -5.09
CA THR A 146 0.83 -4.91 -5.97
C THR A 146 -0.35 -5.83 -5.65
N GLY A 147 -0.90 -5.76 -4.42
CA GLY A 147 -2.08 -6.51 -4.00
C GLY A 147 -3.30 -6.28 -4.88
N LYS A 148 -3.41 -5.12 -5.53
CA LYS A 148 -4.52 -4.82 -6.46
C LYS A 148 -4.61 -5.83 -7.60
N ALA A 149 -3.47 -6.36 -8.06
CA ALA A 149 -3.41 -7.37 -9.13
C ALA A 149 -4.07 -8.70 -8.76
N PHE A 150 -4.25 -8.96 -7.47
CA PHE A 150 -4.79 -10.18 -6.91
C PHE A 150 -6.17 -9.98 -6.26
N THR A 151 -6.75 -8.78 -6.43
CA THR A 151 -8.11 -8.48 -5.94
C THR A 151 -9.12 -9.39 -6.64
N ALA A 152 -10.02 -9.97 -5.85
CA ALA A 152 -11.21 -10.65 -6.36
C ALA A 152 -12.43 -9.82 -5.99
N GLU A 153 -13.30 -9.55 -6.97
CA GLU A 153 -14.56 -8.84 -6.73
C GLU A 153 -15.71 -9.56 -7.43
N GLN A 154 -16.89 -9.49 -6.82
CA GLN A 154 -18.12 -10.02 -7.38
C GLN A 154 -19.28 -9.12 -6.95
N GLU A 155 -20.21 -8.88 -7.86
CA GLU A 155 -21.40 -8.07 -7.63
C GLU A 155 -22.63 -8.84 -8.06
N LEU A 156 -23.53 -9.11 -7.12
CA LEU A 156 -24.74 -9.91 -7.31
C LEU A 156 -25.89 -9.37 -6.47
N ALA A 157 -27.10 -9.47 -7.00
CA ALA A 157 -28.31 -9.26 -6.22
C ALA A 157 -28.66 -10.54 -5.46
N LEU A 158 -28.83 -10.45 -4.15
CA LEU A 158 -29.15 -11.57 -3.27
C LEU A 158 -30.48 -11.36 -2.56
N LYS A 159 -31.20 -12.46 -2.34
CA LYS A 159 -32.30 -12.56 -1.39
C LYS A 159 -31.80 -13.08 -0.03
N PRO A 160 -32.49 -12.79 1.08
CA PRO A 160 -32.16 -13.38 2.37
C PRO A 160 -32.07 -14.91 2.29
N GLY A 161 -30.99 -15.47 2.85
CA GLY A 161 -30.63 -16.89 2.79
C GLY A 161 -29.72 -17.28 1.62
N GLU A 162 -29.52 -16.42 0.62
CA GLU A 162 -28.63 -16.69 -0.51
C GLU A 162 -27.16 -16.38 -0.21
N ASN A 163 -26.28 -17.04 -0.98
CA ASN A 163 -24.84 -17.07 -0.73
C ASN A 163 -24.02 -16.59 -1.95
N ILE A 164 -22.90 -15.91 -1.67
CA ILE A 164 -21.84 -15.61 -2.62
C ILE A 164 -20.58 -16.37 -2.22
N TYR A 165 -19.98 -17.07 -3.19
CA TYR A 165 -18.72 -17.80 -3.01
C TYR A 165 -17.58 -17.04 -3.68
N LEU A 166 -16.61 -16.58 -2.89
CA LEU A 166 -15.48 -15.80 -3.41
C LEU A 166 -14.17 -16.17 -2.72
N LYS A 167 -13.17 -16.67 -3.49
CA LYS A 167 -11.84 -17.08 -3.00
C LYS A 167 -11.88 -17.98 -1.74
N GLY A 168 -12.85 -18.91 -1.69
CA GLY A 168 -13.03 -19.85 -0.58
C GLY A 168 -13.74 -19.27 0.65
N TYR A 169 -14.25 -18.05 0.57
CA TYR A 169 -15.19 -17.48 1.54
C TYR A 169 -16.62 -17.68 1.06
N VAL A 170 -17.53 -17.88 2.01
CA VAL A 170 -18.97 -17.88 1.79
C VAL A 170 -19.54 -16.66 2.50
N PHE A 171 -20.24 -15.83 1.75
CA PHE A 171 -20.95 -14.66 2.26
C PHE A 171 -22.44 -14.95 2.15
N THR A 172 -23.12 -15.04 3.28
CA THR A 172 -24.56 -15.33 3.37
C THR A 172 -25.28 -14.05 3.72
N LEU A 173 -26.27 -13.67 2.91
CA LEU A 173 -27.16 -12.56 3.26
C LEU A 173 -28.17 -13.06 4.30
N ASP A 174 -28.03 -12.63 5.55
CA ASP A 174 -28.95 -13.03 6.61
C ASP A 174 -30.27 -12.27 6.48
N ARG A 175 -30.17 -10.96 6.26
CA ARG A 175 -31.28 -10.04 6.02
C ARG A 175 -30.77 -8.70 5.51
N TYR A 176 -31.67 -7.89 4.99
CA TYR A 176 -31.44 -6.47 4.81
C TYR A 176 -32.67 -5.68 5.27
N TYR A 177 -32.47 -4.46 5.76
CA TYR A 177 -33.54 -3.66 6.33
C TYR A 177 -33.25 -2.16 6.22
N GLU A 178 -34.32 -1.38 6.24
CA GLU A 178 -34.28 0.08 6.20
C GLU A 178 -34.28 0.64 7.62
N VAL A 179 -33.47 1.67 7.85
CA VAL A 179 -33.39 2.40 9.12
C VAL A 179 -33.46 3.88 8.82
N GLU A 180 -34.41 4.56 9.46
CA GLU A 180 -34.49 6.01 9.45
C GLU A 180 -33.71 6.58 10.64
N ARG A 181 -32.80 7.52 10.36
CA ARG A 181 -32.05 8.28 11.36
C ARG A 181 -32.32 9.78 11.16
N PRO A 182 -32.03 10.64 12.16
CA PRO A 182 -32.36 12.06 12.07
C PRO A 182 -31.87 12.77 10.81
N ASN A 183 -30.69 12.40 10.29
CA ASN A 183 -30.05 13.11 9.17
C ASN A 183 -30.03 12.31 7.86
N TYR A 184 -30.38 11.02 7.89
CA TYR A 184 -30.31 10.15 6.72
C TYR A 184 -31.17 8.91 6.89
N ARG A 185 -31.56 8.33 5.76
CA ARG A 185 -32.12 6.99 5.69
C ARG A 185 -31.09 6.00 5.20
N ALA A 186 -31.05 4.80 5.76
CA ALA A 186 -30.06 3.80 5.42
C ALA A 186 -30.67 2.43 5.14
N TRP A 187 -30.16 1.74 4.13
CA TRP A 187 -30.37 0.31 3.97
C TRP A 187 -29.13 -0.43 4.42
N ILE A 188 -29.32 -1.35 5.35
CA ILE A 188 -28.26 -2.14 5.98
C ILE A 188 -28.45 -3.60 5.56
N ALA A 189 -27.37 -4.26 5.15
CA ALA A 189 -27.36 -5.70 4.91
C ALA A 189 -26.53 -6.40 5.99
N ASP A 190 -27.10 -7.39 6.67
CA ASP A 190 -26.36 -8.26 7.59
C ASP A 190 -25.79 -9.44 6.77
N LEU A 191 -24.46 -9.51 6.67
CA LEU A 191 -23.74 -10.52 5.89
C LEU A 191 -22.88 -11.39 6.78
N SER A 192 -23.32 -12.62 7.05
CA SER A 192 -22.49 -13.62 7.72
C SER A 192 -21.41 -14.13 6.79
N VAL A 193 -20.17 -14.15 7.27
CA VAL A 193 -18.99 -14.60 6.52
C VAL A 193 -18.43 -15.86 7.16
N SER A 194 -18.25 -16.91 6.38
CA SER A 194 -17.61 -18.15 6.80
C SER A 194 -16.50 -18.58 5.83
N ARG A 195 -15.59 -19.43 6.32
CA ARG A 195 -14.54 -20.05 5.51
C ARG A 195 -14.26 -21.44 6.06
N ASN A 196 -14.31 -22.46 5.19
CA ASN A 196 -14.17 -23.88 5.59
C ASN A 196 -15.11 -24.24 6.76
N ASP A 197 -16.38 -23.87 6.62
CA ASP A 197 -17.46 -24.09 7.61
C ASP A 197 -17.24 -23.45 8.99
N ARG A 198 -16.25 -22.57 9.13
CA ARG A 198 -16.01 -21.80 10.35
C ARG A 198 -16.47 -20.35 10.19
N PRO A 199 -17.22 -19.81 11.16
CA PRO A 199 -17.59 -18.40 11.14
C PRO A 199 -16.34 -17.52 11.23
N VAL A 200 -16.30 -16.48 10.41
CA VAL A 200 -15.20 -15.51 10.33
C VAL A 200 -15.60 -14.18 10.96
N THR A 201 -16.70 -13.60 10.50
CA THR A 201 -17.22 -12.30 10.95
C THR A 201 -18.64 -12.10 10.41
N VAL A 202 -19.33 -11.06 10.88
CA VAL A 202 -20.51 -10.50 10.20
C VAL A 202 -20.13 -9.13 9.65
N LEU A 203 -20.41 -8.86 8.38
CA LEU A 203 -20.23 -7.57 7.73
C LEU A 203 -21.59 -6.85 7.67
N ARG A 204 -21.60 -5.55 7.97
CA ARG A 204 -22.81 -4.72 7.95
C ARG A 204 -22.64 -3.48 7.08
N PRO A 205 -22.58 -3.62 5.74
CA PRO A 205 -22.50 -2.47 4.88
C PRO A 205 -23.82 -1.68 4.88
N GLU A 206 -23.72 -0.37 4.66
CA GLU A 206 -24.89 0.52 4.61
C GLU A 206 -24.89 1.34 3.32
N ARG A 207 -26.07 1.57 2.76
CA ARG A 207 -26.31 2.60 1.74
C ARG A 207 -27.16 3.70 2.36
N ARG A 208 -26.57 4.89 2.54
CA ARG A 208 -27.17 6.07 3.18
C ARG A 208 -27.68 7.06 2.13
N ILE A 209 -28.84 7.66 2.39
CA ILE A 209 -29.42 8.75 1.62
C ILE A 209 -29.64 9.93 2.57
N TYR A 210 -28.93 11.03 2.31
CA TYR A 210 -29.01 12.26 3.11
C TYR A 210 -30.09 13.18 2.55
N ILE A 211 -31.20 13.27 3.27
CA ILE A 211 -32.41 13.97 2.80
C ILE A 211 -32.16 15.48 2.70
N GLU A 212 -31.44 16.07 3.65
CA GLU A 212 -31.13 17.51 3.69
C GLU A 212 -30.06 17.95 2.68
N GLN A 213 -29.33 16.99 2.08
CA GLN A 213 -28.31 17.25 1.05
C GLN A 213 -28.80 16.79 -0.33
N ASP A 214 -30.02 17.17 -0.71
CA ASP A 214 -30.59 16.87 -2.03
C ASP A 214 -30.56 15.36 -2.37
N ASN A 215 -30.92 14.54 -1.38
CA ASN A 215 -30.90 13.07 -1.47
C ASN A 215 -29.56 12.47 -1.92
N GLN A 216 -28.44 13.08 -1.52
CA GLN A 216 -27.11 12.54 -1.79
C GLN A 216 -26.96 11.10 -1.24
N ILE A 217 -26.52 10.20 -2.13
CA ILE A 217 -26.28 8.80 -1.82
C ILE A 217 -24.83 8.61 -1.42
N GLN A 218 -24.61 7.98 -0.27
CA GLN A 218 -23.29 7.56 0.20
C GLN A 218 -23.30 6.09 0.62
N SER A 219 -22.18 5.40 0.45
CA SER A 219 -22.03 4.02 0.87
C SER A 219 -21.09 3.95 2.07
N GLU A 220 -21.58 3.39 3.18
CA GLU A 220 -20.73 2.94 4.28
C GLU A 220 -20.26 1.53 3.97
N VAL A 221 -18.97 1.39 3.68
CA VAL A 221 -18.36 0.12 3.29
C VAL A 221 -18.05 -0.68 4.55
N ALA A 222 -18.56 -1.91 4.64
CA ALA A 222 -18.15 -2.81 5.72
C ALA A 222 -16.78 -3.43 5.38
N ILE A 223 -15.84 -3.29 6.31
CA ILE A 223 -14.46 -3.77 6.15
C ILE A 223 -14.12 -4.70 7.31
N HIS A 224 -13.62 -5.89 6.99
CA HIS A 224 -12.98 -6.77 7.96
C HIS A 224 -11.54 -7.04 7.53
N SER A 225 -10.61 -6.40 8.23
CA SER A 225 -9.18 -6.52 7.94
C SER A 225 -8.56 -7.77 8.55
N ARG A 226 -7.70 -8.44 7.78
CA ARG A 226 -6.88 -9.57 8.25
C ARG A 226 -5.42 -9.34 7.84
N PRO A 227 -4.45 -10.03 8.48
CA PRO A 227 -3.03 -9.79 8.20
C PRO A 227 -2.61 -9.89 6.73
N LEU A 228 -3.27 -10.73 5.94
CA LEU A 228 -2.92 -10.97 4.52
C LEU A 228 -3.93 -10.37 3.52
N GLN A 229 -5.17 -10.11 3.96
CA GLN A 229 -6.25 -9.67 3.08
C GLN A 229 -7.40 -9.05 3.85
N ASP A 230 -8.09 -8.13 3.21
CA ASP A 230 -9.21 -7.40 3.77
C ASP A 230 -10.48 -7.77 2.98
N LEU A 231 -11.57 -8.02 3.71
CA LEU A 231 -12.89 -8.32 3.14
C LEU A 231 -13.70 -7.02 3.13
N TYR A 232 -14.28 -6.70 1.97
CA TYR A 232 -15.11 -5.52 1.77
C TYR A 232 -16.49 -5.96 1.30
N ALA A 233 -17.53 -5.32 1.81
CA ALA A 233 -18.88 -5.43 1.31
C ALA A 233 -19.49 -4.03 1.13
N ILE A 234 -20.24 -3.85 0.06
CA ILE A 234 -20.90 -2.58 -0.31
C ILE A 234 -22.32 -2.90 -0.74
N VAL A 235 -23.29 -2.12 -0.25
CA VAL A 235 -24.67 -2.14 -0.77
C VAL A 235 -24.72 -1.28 -2.03
N GLY A 236 -24.82 -1.94 -3.18
CA GLY A 236 -24.94 -1.31 -4.50
C GLY A 236 -26.33 -0.74 -4.75
N GLY A 237 -27.39 -1.40 -4.29
CA GLY A 237 -28.77 -0.94 -4.41
C GLY A 237 -29.79 -1.98 -3.98
N ILE A 238 -31.06 -1.58 -3.91
CA ILE A 238 -32.17 -2.46 -3.54
C ILE A 238 -33.02 -2.69 -4.77
N GLY A 239 -33.26 -3.96 -5.10
CA GLY A 239 -34.17 -4.37 -6.15
C GLY A 239 -35.60 -4.29 -5.64
N THR A 240 -36.38 -3.36 -6.19
CA THR A 240 -37.76 -3.08 -5.78
C THR A 240 -38.76 -4.16 -6.16
N GLU A 241 -38.43 -5.02 -7.14
CA GLU A 241 -39.37 -6.02 -7.68
C GLU A 241 -39.20 -7.43 -7.08
N ASN A 242 -38.04 -7.75 -6.50
CA ASN A 242 -37.66 -9.13 -6.15
C ASN A 242 -37.20 -9.34 -4.71
N ASP A 243 -37.40 -8.35 -3.82
CA ASP A 243 -36.94 -8.39 -2.43
C ASP A 243 -35.45 -8.78 -2.32
N SER A 244 -34.62 -8.15 -3.14
CA SER A 244 -33.20 -8.48 -3.29
C SER A 244 -32.33 -7.26 -3.10
N VAL A 245 -31.13 -7.43 -2.56
CA VAL A 245 -30.14 -6.35 -2.42
C VAL A 245 -28.92 -6.66 -3.28
N ALA A 246 -28.54 -5.70 -4.13
CA ALA A 246 -27.30 -5.75 -4.90
C ALA A 246 -26.12 -5.50 -3.96
N LEU A 247 -25.24 -6.48 -3.87
CA LEU A 247 -24.06 -6.45 -3.01
C LEU A 247 -22.81 -6.60 -3.85
N LYS A 248 -21.87 -5.68 -3.65
CA LYS A 248 -20.52 -5.78 -4.18
C LYS A 248 -19.57 -6.24 -3.08
N ILE A 249 -18.99 -7.41 -3.26
CA ILE A 249 -18.03 -8.01 -2.34
C ILE A 249 -16.64 -7.98 -2.97
N MET A 250 -15.64 -7.59 -2.19
CA MET A 250 -14.25 -7.53 -2.65
C MET A 250 -13.32 -8.15 -1.61
N ILE A 251 -12.35 -8.91 -2.09
CA ILE A 251 -11.25 -9.44 -1.28
C ILE A 251 -9.96 -8.79 -1.78
N ASN A 252 -9.43 -7.88 -0.97
CA ASN A 252 -8.26 -7.06 -1.32
C ASN A 252 -7.04 -7.54 -0.52
N PRO A 253 -6.07 -8.22 -1.14
CA PRO A 253 -4.86 -8.65 -0.46
C PRO A 253 -3.85 -7.50 -0.28
N LEU A 254 -2.97 -7.65 0.71
CA LEU A 254 -1.82 -6.77 0.99
C LEU A 254 -2.12 -5.32 1.40
N VAL A 255 -3.38 -4.94 1.65
CA VAL A 255 -3.75 -3.58 2.13
C VAL A 255 -3.01 -3.24 3.43
N GLN A 256 -2.85 -4.21 4.34
CA GLN A 256 -2.10 -4.06 5.59
C GLN A 256 -0.63 -3.66 5.39
N MET A 257 -0.01 -4.02 4.26
CA MET A 257 1.38 -3.61 3.98
C MET A 257 1.48 -2.10 3.74
N VAL A 258 0.42 -1.47 3.22
CA VAL A 258 0.36 -0.01 3.07
C VAL A 258 0.34 0.67 4.44
N TRP A 259 -0.49 0.17 5.35
CA TRP A 259 -0.58 0.69 6.73
C TRP A 259 0.73 0.49 7.49
N LEU A 260 1.31 -0.71 7.42
CA LEU A 260 2.62 -0.99 8.00
C LEU A 260 3.70 -0.05 7.45
N GLY A 261 3.72 0.15 6.12
CA GLY A 261 4.60 1.11 5.46
C GLY A 261 4.43 2.54 5.99
N SER A 262 3.19 3.01 6.18
CA SER A 262 2.89 4.33 6.76
C SER A 262 3.48 4.49 8.15
N ILE A 263 3.30 3.49 9.01
CA ILE A 263 3.86 3.51 10.37
C ILE A 263 5.39 3.57 10.32
N ILE A 264 6.03 2.76 9.46
CA ILE A 264 7.48 2.75 9.30
C ILE A 264 8.00 4.12 8.79
N VAL A 265 7.29 4.76 7.86
CA VAL A 265 7.63 6.11 7.39
C VAL A 265 7.60 7.12 8.53
N VAL A 266 6.56 7.08 9.38
CA VAL A 266 6.46 7.97 10.55
C VAL A 266 7.65 7.73 11.49
N ILE A 267 7.93 6.48 11.84
CA ILE A 267 9.07 6.12 12.70
C ILE A 267 10.40 6.59 12.10
N GLY A 268 10.63 6.32 10.81
CA GLY A 268 11.85 6.73 10.11
C GLY A 268 12.02 8.24 10.07
N THR A 269 10.92 8.99 9.91
CA THR A 269 10.91 10.46 9.93
C THR A 269 11.25 10.99 11.32
N LEU A 270 10.66 10.43 12.37
CA LEU A 270 10.99 10.77 13.76
C LEU A 270 12.48 10.53 14.06
N VAL A 271 13.03 9.40 13.61
CA VAL A 271 14.46 9.10 13.73
C VAL A 271 15.31 10.11 12.95
N ALA A 272 14.90 10.47 11.73
CA ALA A 272 15.68 11.37 10.87
C ALA A 272 15.78 12.80 11.41
N ILE A 273 14.73 13.30 12.06
CA ILE A 273 14.65 14.66 12.61
C ILE A 273 15.28 14.73 14.01
N TRP A 274 15.38 13.61 14.74
CA TRP A 274 15.92 13.61 16.08
C TRP A 274 17.41 14.05 16.10
N PRO A 275 17.80 15.01 16.95
CA PRO A 275 19.17 15.53 16.98
C PRO A 275 20.19 14.41 17.14
N SER A 276 21.19 14.35 16.27
CA SER A 276 22.27 13.38 16.40
C SER A 276 23.31 13.85 17.41
N ARG A 277 24.11 12.92 17.95
CA ARG A 277 25.26 13.27 18.80
C ARG A 277 26.29 14.14 18.07
N THR A 278 26.32 14.06 16.74
CA THR A 278 27.18 14.90 15.90
C THR A 278 26.66 16.33 15.87
N ASP A 279 25.35 16.53 15.74
CA ASP A 279 24.73 17.86 15.74
C ASP A 279 24.88 18.55 17.09
N GLN A 280 24.76 17.79 18.19
CA GLN A 280 24.98 18.30 19.54
C GLN A 280 26.43 18.79 19.73
N ARG A 281 27.42 18.00 19.31
CA ARG A 281 28.84 18.39 19.36
C ARG A 281 29.18 19.58 18.46
N LEU A 282 28.48 19.74 17.34
CA LEU A 282 28.66 20.91 16.47
C LEU A 282 28.11 22.17 17.13
N LYS A 283 26.93 22.07 17.77
CA LYS A 283 26.34 23.16 18.56
C LYS A 283 27.25 23.56 19.72
N GLU A 284 27.81 22.61 20.45
CA GLU A 284 28.77 22.86 21.55
C GLU A 284 30.07 23.53 21.08
N ARG A 285 30.48 23.37 19.82
CA ARG A 285 31.69 24.01 19.25
C ARG A 285 31.43 25.41 18.70
N LEU A 286 30.17 25.76 18.46
CA LEU A 286 29.75 27.05 17.90
C LEU A 286 29.21 28.01 18.97
N ALA A 287 29.05 27.52 20.21
CA ALA A 287 28.70 28.30 21.40
C ALA A 287 29.97 28.61 22.20
#